data_AF-A0A7J3SMY6-F1
#
_entry.id   AF-A0A7J3SMY6-F1
#
_cell.length_a   1.000
_cell.length_b   1.000
_cell.length_c   1.000
_cell.angle_alpha   90.00
_cell.angle_beta   90.00
_cell.angle_gamma   90.00
#
_symmetry.space_group_name_H-M   'P 1'
#
loop_
_entity.id
_entity.type
_entity.pdbx_description
1 polymer ?
#
loop_
_entity_poly.entity_id
_entity_poly.type
_entity_poly.pdbx_seq_one_letter_code
_entity_poly.pdbx_strand_id
1 'polypeptide(L)'
;MAKIFYNEDENKLYYRGSSMAIMGKMMSAPSGQEKKGKEVKFETKQLITKEQVMQNQKLMKLLKIIDMVGEISEKGLNHLMYKLNEKGISFGYKFFVVGNAVVSKSLKDDVLSLLYVEFLETVGRSKKLRPTSMGREALSLVQLPETEIEEIKKAIEEIKGELAMIEAESELGSMQRRK
;
A
#
# COMPACT_ATOMS: atom_id res chain seq x y z
N MET A 1 -25.12 -22.35 -18.53
CA MET A 1 -24.68 -22.07 -17.15
C MET A 1 -23.69 -23.15 -16.74
N ALA A 2 -22.41 -22.81 -16.56
CA ALA A 2 -21.40 -23.75 -16.06
C ALA A 2 -21.53 -23.90 -14.54
N LYS A 3 -21.48 -25.13 -14.03
CA LYS A 3 -21.38 -25.42 -12.58
C LYS A 3 -19.91 -25.62 -12.20
N ILE A 4 -19.52 -24.98 -11.11
CA ILE A 4 -18.19 -25.11 -10.49
C ILE A 4 -18.31 -26.12 -9.35
N PHE A 5 -17.35 -27.03 -9.27
CA PHE A 5 -17.25 -28.01 -8.20
C PHE A 5 -15.89 -27.89 -7.53
N TYR A 6 -15.87 -27.95 -6.20
CA TYR A 6 -14.66 -27.98 -5.39
C TYR A 6 -14.42 -29.40 -4.90
N ASN A 7 -13.21 -29.91 -5.08
CA ASN A 7 -12.77 -31.18 -4.52
C ASN A 7 -11.84 -30.90 -3.34
N GLU A 8 -12.27 -31.30 -2.13
CA GLU A 8 -11.55 -31.08 -0.88
C GLU A 8 -10.28 -31.93 -0.75
N ASP A 9 -10.31 -33.18 -1.24
CA ASP A 9 -9.18 -34.10 -1.12
C ASP A 9 -7.97 -33.65 -1.96
N GLU A 10 -8.24 -32.97 -3.07
CA GLU A 10 -7.21 -32.49 -3.99
C GLU A 10 -6.96 -30.97 -3.91
N ASN A 11 -7.77 -30.27 -3.10
CA ASN A 11 -7.78 -28.81 -3.00
C ASN A 11 -7.82 -28.12 -4.39
N LYS A 12 -8.73 -28.57 -5.27
CA LYS A 12 -8.84 -28.10 -6.67
C LYS A 12 -10.29 -27.83 -7.09
N LEU A 13 -10.44 -26.79 -7.93
CA LEU A 13 -11.72 -26.40 -8.55
C LEU A 13 -11.81 -26.94 -9.98
N TYR A 14 -12.96 -27.54 -10.31
CA TYR A 14 -13.26 -28.10 -11.62
C TYR A 14 -14.50 -27.46 -12.24
N TYR A 15 -14.44 -27.24 -13.56
CA TYR A 15 -15.57 -26.78 -14.37
C TYR A 15 -16.06 -27.92 -15.26
N ARG A 16 -17.37 -28.21 -15.24
CA ARG A 16 -17.98 -29.17 -16.18
C ARG A 16 -18.84 -28.41 -17.20
N GLY A 17 -18.33 -28.32 -18.43
CA GLY A 17 -19.04 -27.76 -19.58
C GLY A 17 -18.62 -28.47 -20.88
N SER A 18 -19.54 -29.29 -21.40
CA SER A 18 -19.67 -29.80 -22.78
C SER A 18 -18.44 -30.30 -23.55
N SER A 19 -18.27 -31.63 -23.62
CA SER A 19 -18.41 -32.43 -24.85
C SER A 19 -17.96 -33.88 -24.61
N MET A 20 -18.80 -34.85 -24.99
CA MET A 20 -18.45 -36.28 -25.10
C MET A 20 -18.56 -36.67 -26.59
N ALA A 21 -17.68 -37.58 -27.03
CA ALA A 21 -17.51 -38.19 -28.38
C ALA A 21 -16.85 -37.24 -29.42
N ILE A 22 -15.90 -37.67 -30.26
CA ILE A 22 -15.88 -38.85 -31.13
C ILE A 22 -14.44 -39.40 -31.33
N MET A 23 -14.33 -40.73 -31.37
CA MET A 23 -13.18 -41.54 -31.78
C MET A 23 -12.98 -41.51 -33.31
N GLY A 24 -11.76 -41.26 -33.82
CA GLY A 24 -11.34 -41.76 -35.15
C GLY A 24 -10.53 -40.83 -36.08
N LYS A 25 -9.32 -41.32 -36.42
CA LYS A 25 -8.51 -41.12 -37.64
C LYS A 25 -7.38 -40.06 -37.66
N MET A 26 -6.22 -40.54 -38.14
CA MET A 26 -4.88 -39.97 -38.19
C MET A 26 -4.69 -38.82 -39.22
N MET A 27 -3.66 -38.01 -38.92
CA MET A 27 -2.60 -37.44 -39.79
C MET A 27 -2.47 -35.90 -39.85
N SER A 28 -1.18 -35.51 -39.81
CA SER A 28 -0.54 -34.22 -40.15
C SER A 28 -0.54 -33.09 -39.11
N ALA A 29 0.66 -32.83 -38.58
CA ALA A 29 1.07 -31.58 -37.93
C ALA A 29 1.14 -30.44 -38.97
N PRO A 30 1.15 -29.13 -38.59
CA PRO A 30 2.28 -28.56 -37.86
C PRO A 30 1.96 -27.48 -36.79
N SER A 31 2.90 -27.34 -35.85
CA SER A 31 3.28 -26.12 -35.12
C SER A 31 2.19 -25.22 -34.52
N GLY A 32 2.03 -25.26 -33.20
CA GLY A 32 1.37 -24.24 -32.40
C GLY A 32 2.02 -24.14 -31.03
N GLN A 33 2.70 -23.02 -30.77
CA GLN A 33 3.45 -22.72 -29.56
C GLN A 33 2.66 -23.06 -28.28
N GLU A 34 3.23 -23.90 -27.43
CA GLU A 34 2.81 -24.03 -26.03
C GLU A 34 2.98 -22.68 -25.34
N LYS A 35 1.87 -21.97 -25.13
CA LYS A 35 1.81 -20.83 -24.24
C LYS A 35 2.07 -21.34 -22.83
N LYS A 36 3.31 -21.24 -22.35
CA LYS A 36 3.67 -21.29 -20.92
C LYS A 36 2.72 -20.35 -20.18
N GLY A 37 1.69 -20.91 -19.54
CA GLY A 37 0.79 -20.16 -18.67
C GLY A 37 1.63 -19.56 -17.55
N LYS A 38 1.55 -18.24 -17.35
CA LYS A 38 2.10 -17.60 -16.16
C LYS A 38 1.40 -18.23 -14.96
N GLU A 39 2.11 -19.02 -14.16
CA GLU A 39 1.64 -19.44 -12.85
C GLU A 39 1.32 -18.18 -12.04
N VAL A 40 0.03 -17.97 -11.78
CA VAL A 40 -0.43 -16.92 -10.88
C VAL A 40 -0.14 -17.43 -9.47
N LYS A 41 0.97 -16.96 -8.88
CA LYS A 41 1.23 -17.17 -7.46
C LYS A 41 0.23 -16.34 -6.67
N PHE A 42 -0.80 -17.00 -6.13
CA PHE A 42 -1.69 -16.40 -5.15
C PHE A 42 -0.95 -16.37 -3.81
N GLU A 43 -0.34 -15.23 -3.49
CA GLU A 43 0.16 -14.98 -2.13
C GLU A 43 -1.05 -14.68 -1.24
N THR A 44 -1.34 -15.58 -0.28
CA THR A 44 -2.35 -15.35 0.75
C THR A 44 -1.84 -14.27 1.71
N LYS A 45 -2.19 -13.01 1.44
CA LYS A 45 -1.91 -11.91 2.36
C LYS A 45 -2.80 -12.10 3.59
N GLN A 46 -2.21 -12.42 4.76
CA GLN A 46 -2.95 -12.40 6.01
C GLN A 46 -3.62 -11.04 6.16
N LEU A 47 -4.93 -11.04 6.44
CA LEU A 47 -5.69 -9.83 6.67
C LEU A 47 -5.29 -9.28 8.04
N ILE A 48 -4.81 -8.03 8.08
CA ILE A 48 -4.48 -7.33 9.33
C ILE A 48 -5.76 -6.75 9.95
N THR A 49 -5.94 -6.89 11.26
CA THR A 49 -7.11 -6.33 11.97
C THR A 49 -6.83 -4.94 12.57
N LYS A 50 -7.88 -4.22 12.94
CA LYS A 50 -7.78 -2.90 13.61
C LYS A 50 -6.99 -3.00 14.91
N GLU A 51 -7.23 -4.05 15.70
CA GLU A 51 -6.56 -4.30 16.98
C GLU A 51 -5.06 -4.56 16.78
N GLN A 52 -4.70 -5.36 15.77
CA GLN A 52 -3.30 -5.61 15.42
C GLN A 52 -2.58 -4.33 14.98
N VAL A 53 -3.27 -3.44 14.25
CA VAL A 53 -2.72 -2.12 13.89
C VAL A 53 -2.53 -1.25 15.13
N MET A 54 -3.51 -1.19 16.04
CA MET A 54 -3.43 -0.38 17.26
C MET A 54 -2.33 -0.85 18.23
N GLN A 55 -2.03 -2.15 18.26
CA GLN A 55 -0.92 -2.71 19.04
C GLN A 55 0.45 -2.45 18.39
N ASN A 56 0.48 -2.12 17.10
CA ASN A 56 1.70 -1.83 16.37
C ASN A 56 2.09 -0.34 16.49
N GLN A 57 3.01 -0.08 17.42
CA GLN A 57 3.54 1.26 17.69
C GLN A 57 4.08 1.96 16.43
N LYS A 58 4.71 1.23 15.50
CA LYS A 58 5.23 1.82 14.25
C LYS A 58 4.11 2.35 13.36
N LEU A 59 3.02 1.58 13.20
CA LEU A 59 1.86 1.99 12.40
C LEU A 59 1.12 3.14 13.05
N MET A 60 0.95 3.13 14.38
CA MET A 60 0.28 4.21 15.10
C MET A 60 1.10 5.50 15.08
N LYS A 61 2.43 5.44 15.17
CA LYS A 61 3.30 6.60 14.96
C LYS A 61 3.24 7.12 13.52
N LEU A 62 3.20 6.24 12.51
CA LEU A 62 3.02 6.66 11.11
C LEU A 62 1.69 7.40 10.92
N LEU A 63 0.59 6.85 11.46
CA LEU A 63 -0.71 7.50 11.46
C LEU A 63 -0.65 8.87 12.16
N LYS A 64 0.06 8.96 13.29
CA LYS A 64 0.23 10.22 14.03
C LYS A 64 1.04 11.25 13.25
N ILE A 65 2.06 10.85 12.50
CA ILE A 65 2.82 11.74 11.61
C ILE A 65 1.91 12.33 10.53
N ILE A 66 1.08 11.50 9.89
CA ILE A 66 0.14 11.96 8.87
C ILE A 66 -0.92 12.90 9.49
N ASP A 67 -1.39 12.63 10.71
CA ASP A 67 -2.28 13.50 11.48
C ASP A 67 -1.68 14.88 11.77
N MET A 68 -0.39 14.95 12.13
CA MET A 68 0.31 16.22 12.36
C MET A 68 0.45 17.06 11.09
N VAL A 69 0.65 16.42 9.93
CA VAL A 69 0.75 17.11 8.64
C VAL A 69 -0.63 17.52 8.10
N GLY A 70 -1.68 16.77 8.45
CA GLY A 70 -3.06 17.01 8.02
C GLY A 70 -3.42 16.24 6.75
N GLU A 71 -2.85 16.62 5.61
CA GLU A 71 -3.00 15.91 4.33
C GLU A 71 -1.67 15.84 3.59
N ILE A 72 -1.30 14.67 3.05
CA ILE A 72 0.01 14.47 2.41
C ILE A 72 -0.07 13.52 1.21
N SER A 73 0.63 13.82 0.11
CA SER A 73 0.73 12.88 -1.03
C SER A 73 1.63 11.68 -0.69
N GLU A 74 1.53 10.57 -1.43
CA GLU A 74 2.46 9.43 -1.29
C GLU A 74 3.92 9.87 -1.51
N LYS A 75 4.14 10.81 -2.45
CA LYS A 75 5.47 11.38 -2.71
C LYS A 75 5.97 12.19 -1.52
N GLY A 76 5.12 13.08 -1.00
CA GLY A 76 5.42 13.88 0.19
C GLY A 76 5.73 13.01 1.40
N LEU A 77 4.96 11.94 1.61
CA LEU A 77 5.16 11.02 2.72
C LEU A 77 6.49 10.25 2.61
N ASN A 78 6.85 9.76 1.43
CA ASN A 78 8.16 9.13 1.22
C ASN A 78 9.30 10.10 1.51
N HIS A 79 9.18 11.34 1.05
CA HIS A 79 10.19 12.37 1.29
C HIS A 79 10.30 12.73 2.78
N LEU A 80 9.16 12.97 3.44
CA LEU A 80 9.08 13.25 4.87
C LEU A 80 9.74 12.14 5.69
N MET A 81 9.33 10.89 5.48
CA MET A 81 9.88 9.77 6.25
C MET A 81 11.37 9.53 5.97
N TYR A 82 11.84 9.84 4.76
CA TYR A 82 13.27 9.81 4.43
C TYR A 82 14.04 10.90 5.18
N LYS A 83 13.53 12.14 5.22
CA LYS A 83 14.14 13.24 5.98
C LYS A 83 14.17 13.00 7.48
N LEU A 84 13.11 12.43 8.05
CA LEU A 84 13.11 11.99 9.44
C LEU A 84 14.21 10.96 9.70
N ASN A 85 14.37 9.98 8.79
CA ASN A 85 15.43 8.97 8.90
C ASN A 85 16.84 9.59 8.78
N GLU A 86 17.06 10.59 7.90
CA GLU A 86 18.33 11.33 7.82
C GLU A 86 18.65 12.10 9.11
N LYS A 87 17.62 12.56 9.83
CA LYS A 87 17.74 13.21 11.15
C LYS A 87 17.88 12.23 12.33
N GLY A 88 17.98 10.93 12.06
CA GLY A 88 18.11 9.89 13.09
C GLY A 88 16.80 9.37 13.68
N ILE A 89 15.65 9.90 13.23
CA ILE A 89 14.32 9.42 13.63
C ILE A 89 13.91 8.29 12.69
N SER A 90 14.39 7.08 12.98
CA SER A 90 14.20 5.92 12.11
C SER A 90 12.99 5.07 12.48
N PHE A 91 12.25 4.67 11.46
CA PHE A 91 11.12 3.73 11.54
C PHE A 91 11.49 2.35 10.95
N GLY A 92 12.77 2.13 10.61
CA GLY A 92 13.24 0.89 9.98
C GLY A 92 12.84 0.74 8.51
N TYR A 93 12.37 1.82 7.86
CA TYR A 93 12.09 1.81 6.42
C TYR A 93 13.37 1.84 5.60
N LYS A 94 13.40 1.06 4.51
CA LYS A 94 14.47 1.14 3.51
C LYS A 94 14.02 2.02 2.36
N PHE A 95 14.77 3.09 2.11
CA PHE A 95 14.50 4.04 1.03
C PHE A 95 15.43 3.78 -0.16
N PHE A 96 14.87 3.90 -1.34
CA PHE A 96 15.59 3.92 -2.61
C PHE A 96 15.43 5.30 -3.22
N VAL A 97 16.56 5.92 -3.59
CA VAL A 97 16.60 7.21 -4.27
C VAL A 97 16.90 6.96 -5.74
N VAL A 98 15.99 7.37 -6.63
CA VAL A 98 16.14 7.24 -8.08
C VAL A 98 15.91 8.60 -8.71
N GLY A 99 17.00 9.26 -9.11
CA GLY A 99 16.95 10.67 -9.49
C GLY A 99 16.42 11.53 -8.34
N ASN A 100 15.34 12.28 -8.58
CA ASN A 100 14.69 13.12 -7.57
C ASN A 100 13.55 12.39 -6.80
N ALA A 101 13.33 11.10 -7.07
CA ALA A 101 12.28 10.33 -6.42
C ALA A 101 12.84 9.51 -5.25
N VAL A 102 12.12 9.55 -4.13
CA VAL A 102 12.38 8.72 -2.95
C VAL A 102 11.22 7.75 -2.79
N VAL A 103 11.52 6.46 -2.66
CA VAL A 103 10.49 5.41 -2.52
C VAL A 103 10.86 4.37 -1.46
N SER A 104 9.87 3.86 -0.75
CA SER A 104 10.03 2.75 0.19
C SER A 104 8.87 1.77 0.06
N LYS A 105 9.17 0.53 -0.32
CA LYS A 105 8.17 -0.55 -0.40
C LYS A 105 7.54 -0.83 0.96
N SER A 106 8.36 -0.89 2.01
CA SER A 106 7.90 -1.11 3.38
C SER A 106 6.99 0.01 3.90
N LEU A 107 7.28 1.27 3.55
CA LEU A 107 6.40 2.39 3.91
C LEU A 107 5.06 2.28 3.19
N LYS A 108 5.09 1.93 1.91
CA LYS A 108 3.88 1.71 1.12
C LYS A 108 3.02 0.58 1.70
N ASP A 109 3.63 -0.53 2.11
CA ASP A 109 2.90 -1.66 2.72
C ASP A 109 2.25 -1.26 4.06
N ASP A 110 2.91 -0.43 4.87
CA ASP A 110 2.36 0.09 6.13
C ASP A 110 1.22 1.08 5.89
N VAL A 111 1.35 1.97 4.90
CA VAL A 111 0.25 2.86 4.45
C VAL A 111 -0.96 2.04 3.95
N LEU A 112 -0.72 1.00 3.16
CA LEU A 112 -1.79 0.11 2.69
C LEU A 112 -2.48 -0.61 3.85
N SER A 113 -1.75 -0.97 4.90
CA SER A 113 -2.32 -1.59 6.09
C SER A 113 -3.26 -0.61 6.82
N LEU A 114 -2.84 0.66 6.97
CA LEU A 114 -3.66 1.71 7.57
C LEU A 114 -4.90 2.07 6.73
N LEU A 115 -4.78 2.04 5.39
CA LEU A 115 -5.91 2.21 4.48
C LEU A 115 -6.88 1.01 4.55
N TYR A 116 -6.34 -0.21 4.65
CA TYR A 116 -7.15 -1.44 4.71
C TYR A 116 -8.04 -1.48 5.95
N VAL A 117 -7.54 -1.02 7.10
CA VAL A 117 -8.32 -0.90 8.34
C VAL A 117 -9.08 0.43 8.45
N GLU A 118 -9.08 1.24 7.40
CA GLU A 118 -9.79 2.53 7.29
C GLU A 118 -9.37 3.58 8.33
N PHE A 119 -8.14 3.50 8.86
CA PHE A 119 -7.56 4.55 9.71
C PHE A 119 -7.03 5.71 8.88
N LEU A 120 -6.64 5.43 7.62
CA LEU A 120 -6.38 6.44 6.60
C LEU A 120 -7.46 6.39 5.53
N GLU A 121 -7.62 7.51 4.84
CA GLU A 121 -8.35 7.60 3.58
C GLU A 121 -7.54 8.42 2.57
N THR A 122 -7.86 8.25 1.29
CA THR A 122 -7.35 9.12 0.23
C THR A 122 -8.38 10.17 -0.13
N VAL A 123 -7.98 11.44 -0.19
CA VAL A 123 -8.87 12.55 -0.49
C VAL A 123 -8.44 13.38 -1.67
N GLY A 124 -9.44 14.05 -2.25
CA GLY A 124 -9.25 14.97 -3.35
C GLY A 124 -8.74 14.29 -4.62
N ARG A 125 -8.43 15.15 -5.60
CA ARG A 125 -8.02 14.71 -6.93
C ARG A 125 -6.57 14.22 -6.99
N SER A 126 -5.75 14.62 -6.03
CA SER A 126 -4.34 14.25 -5.88
C SER A 126 -4.16 12.98 -5.04
N LYS A 127 -5.24 12.37 -4.53
CA LYS A 127 -5.23 11.18 -3.67
C LYS A 127 -4.31 11.34 -2.46
N LYS A 128 -4.37 12.51 -1.81
CA LYS A 128 -3.62 12.76 -0.57
C LYS A 128 -4.15 11.87 0.55
N LEU A 129 -3.25 11.38 1.40
CA LEU A 129 -3.57 10.61 2.58
C LEU A 129 -3.95 11.56 3.71
N ARG A 130 -4.99 11.19 4.47
CA ARG A 130 -5.31 11.82 5.75
C ARG A 130 -5.93 10.79 6.72
N PRO A 131 -5.89 11.04 8.03
CA PRO A 131 -6.60 10.21 8.99
C PRO A 131 -8.11 10.37 8.85
N THR A 132 -8.84 9.25 8.91
CA THR A 132 -10.30 9.25 9.06
C THR A 132 -10.68 9.64 10.49
N SER A 133 -11.97 9.88 10.76
CA SER A 133 -12.47 10.06 12.13
C SER A 133 -12.10 8.87 13.03
N MET A 134 -12.22 7.65 12.50
CA MET A 134 -11.85 6.42 13.21
C MET A 134 -10.35 6.31 13.46
N GLY A 135 -9.51 6.73 12.51
CA GLY A 135 -8.06 6.79 12.72
C GLY A 135 -7.68 7.77 13.84
N ARG A 136 -8.36 8.92 13.94
CA ARG A 136 -8.15 9.89 15.03
C ARG A 136 -8.65 9.36 16.36
N GLU A 137 -9.78 8.66 16.38
CA GLU A 137 -10.27 7.97 17.57
C GLU A 137 -9.25 6.91 18.05
N ALA A 138 -8.74 6.08 17.14
CA ALA A 138 -7.71 5.09 17.45
C ALA A 138 -6.43 5.73 18.03
N LEU A 139 -6.00 6.88 17.51
CA LEU A 139 -4.88 7.65 18.07
C LEU A 139 -5.14 8.13 19.50
N SER A 140 -6.39 8.43 19.86
CA SER A 140 -6.75 8.86 21.22
C SER A 140 -6.72 7.72 22.24
N LEU A 141 -6.82 6.47 21.77
CA LEU A 141 -6.83 5.26 22.59
C LEU A 141 -5.44 4.64 22.80
N VAL A 142 -4.45 5.02 21.98
CA VAL A 142 -3.09 4.45 22.03
C VAL A 142 -2.13 5.45 22.66
N GLN A 143 -1.41 5.00 23.70
CA GLN A 143 -0.34 5.79 24.29
C GLN A 143 0.93 5.69 23.43
N LEU A 144 1.36 6.82 22.88
CA LEU A 144 2.62 6.98 22.16
C LEU A 144 3.62 7.74 23.05
N PRO A 145 4.94 7.46 22.97
CA PRO A 145 5.93 8.16 23.79
C PRO A 145 5.97 9.66 23.48
N GLU A 146 5.58 10.50 24.44
CA GLU A 146 5.44 11.96 24.22
C GLU A 146 6.73 12.63 23.78
N THR A 147 7.88 12.22 24.35
CA THR A 147 9.19 12.76 23.98
C THR A 147 9.51 12.51 22.51
N GLU A 148 9.26 11.30 22.02
CA GLU A 148 9.48 10.93 20.62
C GLU A 148 8.51 11.67 19.69
N ILE A 149 7.24 11.84 20.10
CA ILE A 149 6.25 12.60 19.32
C ILE A 149 6.63 14.08 19.22
N GLU A 150 7.16 14.68 20.28
CA GLU A 150 7.61 16.07 20.27
C GLU A 150 8.87 16.25 19.40
N GLU A 151 9.81 15.29 19.43
CA GLU A 151 10.96 15.26 18.52
C GLU A 151 10.53 15.17 17.05
N ILE A 152 9.60 14.27 16.73
CA ILE A 152 9.00 14.14 15.39
C ILE A 152 8.35 15.46 14.96
N LYS A 153 7.57 16.08 15.84
CA LYS A 153 6.87 17.33 15.55
C LYS A 153 7.85 18.47 15.23
N LYS A 154 8.92 18.61 16.00
CA LYS A 154 9.98 19.59 15.74
C LYS A 154 10.65 19.34 14.39
N ALA A 155 11.00 18.08 14.11
CA ALA A 155 11.62 17.71 12.85
C ALA A 155 10.70 17.97 11.65
N ILE A 156 9.38 17.76 11.78
CA ILE A 156 8.38 18.10 10.75
C ILE A 156 8.33 19.60 10.49
N GLU A 157 8.31 20.43 11.54
CA GLU A 157 8.27 21.89 11.37
C GLU A 157 9.54 22.43 10.69
N GLU A 158 10.71 21.86 10.98
CA GLU A 158 11.97 22.23 10.31
C GLU A 158 11.97 21.97 8.80
N ILE A 159 11.31 20.90 8.34
CA ILE A 159 11.28 20.49 6.91
C ILE A 159 10.01 20.93 6.18
N LYS A 160 9.12 21.67 6.85
CA LYS A 160 7.80 22.06 6.32
C LYS A 160 7.88 22.84 5.00
N GLY A 161 8.88 23.72 4.87
CA GLY A 161 9.12 24.45 3.62
C GLY A 161 9.50 23.55 2.46
N GLU A 162 10.38 22.57 2.70
CA GLU A 162 10.78 21.57 1.70
C GLU A 162 9.60 20.66 1.32
N LEU A 163 8.83 20.22 2.33
CA LEU A 163 7.63 19.41 2.13
C LEU A 163 6.57 20.15 1.30
N ALA A 164 6.36 21.46 1.54
CA ALA A 164 5.41 22.26 0.76
C ALA A 164 5.79 22.32 -0.73
N MET A 165 7.09 22.42 -1.06
CA MET A 165 7.55 22.38 -2.45
C MET A 165 7.29 21.03 -3.11
N ILE A 166 7.53 19.93 -2.39
CA ILE A 166 7.26 18.56 -2.88
C ILE A 166 5.77 18.34 -3.12
N GLU A 167 4.91 18.83 -2.22
CA GLU A 167 3.45 18.74 -2.37
C GLU A 167 2.95 19.52 -3.59
N ALA A 168 3.46 20.72 -3.83
CA ALA A 168 3.12 21.51 -5.02
C ALA A 168 3.51 20.79 -6.32
N GLU A 169 4.70 20.16 -6.37
CA GLU A 169 5.13 19.36 -7.53
C GLU A 169 4.20 18.16 -7.76
N SER A 170 3.80 17.48 -6.68
CA SER A 170 2.88 16.33 -6.76
C SER A 170 1.51 16.74 -7.30
N GLU A 171 1.00 17.91 -6.90
CA GLU A 171 -0.26 18.45 -7.39
C GLU A 171 -0.19 18.76 -8.89
N LEU A 172 0.87 19.44 -9.35
CA LEU A 172 1.08 19.76 -10.77
C LEU A 172 1.15 18.50 -11.65
N GLY A 173 1.89 17.48 -11.21
CA GLY A 173 1.98 16.20 -11.94
C GLY A 173 0.62 15.49 -12.06
N SER A 174 -0.24 15.62 -11.04
CA SER A 174 -1.61 15.06 -11.08
C SER A 174 -2.53 15.80 -12.06
N MET A 175 -2.25 17.07 -12.36
CA MET A 175 -2.99 17.87 -13.34
C MET A 175 -2.54 17.61 -14.78
N GLN A 176 -1.24 17.45 -15.02
CA GLN A 176 -0.68 17.27 -16.37
C GLN A 176 -1.05 15.93 -17.02
N ARG A 177 -1.16 14.84 -16.25
CA ARG A 177 -1.60 13.52 -16.75
C ARG A 177 -3.05 13.47 -17.27
N ARG A 178 -3.75 14.61 -17.29
CA ARG A 178 -5.16 14.75 -17.66
C ARG A 178 -5.38 15.56 -18.94
N LYS A 179 -4.30 16.03 -19.59
CA LYS A 179 -4.35 16.58 -20.96
C LYS A 179 -3.87 15.52 -21.94
#